data_AF-A0A4R2NE40-F1
#
_entry.id   AF-A0A4R2NE40-F1
#
_cell.length_a   1.000
_cell.length_b   1.000
_cell.length_c   1.000
_cell.angle_alpha   90.00
_cell.angle_beta   90.00
_cell.angle_gamma   90.00
#
_symmetry.space_group_name_H-M   'P 1'
#
loop_
_entity.id
_entity.type
_entity.pdbx_description
1 polymer ?
#
loop_
_entity_poly.entity_id
_entity_poly.type
_entity_poly.pdbx_seq_one_letter_code
_entity_poly.pdbx_strand_id
1 'polypeptide(L)'
;MSTTPWTPTHHASTHKTKPVRLLALGTGPHGKTALLEFPEGWQRTIDLPTQADAWHPLFDDLPQSERGRLRAHAVHPVVRHPDGTRTRQGALSFITQQISRNGGWIGERCFDVPPEDYVSGNITGYRCAGELLAALQCGYGPYIPLNNILDEVITATHESFDKTGRRGAAVTFLEVVRESLTFMAKHAMHTDFVAGRIARAEQYQAYCAESEASDKAAFVQRMKAAKAAKAQRANGGTA
;
A
#
# COMPACT_ATOMS: atom_id res chain seq x y z
N MET A 1 9.81 -31.37 -8.38
CA MET A 1 8.73 -31.18 -7.38
C MET A 1 8.69 -29.72 -7.04
N SER A 2 7.62 -28.99 -7.41
CA SER A 2 7.46 -27.59 -7.06
C SER A 2 7.04 -27.51 -5.59
N THR A 3 7.96 -27.17 -4.70
CA THR A 3 7.63 -26.89 -3.30
C THR A 3 6.88 -25.56 -3.25
N THR A 4 5.65 -25.56 -2.72
CA THR A 4 4.90 -24.33 -2.51
C THR A 4 5.70 -23.40 -1.59
N PRO A 5 5.96 -22.13 -1.97
CA PRO A 5 6.71 -21.20 -1.14
C PRO A 5 6.02 -20.94 0.20
N TRP A 6 6.82 -20.77 1.25
CA TRP A 6 6.33 -20.30 2.55
C TRP A 6 6.26 -18.78 2.55
N THR A 7 5.27 -18.22 1.85
CA THR A 7 5.04 -16.77 1.82
C THR A 7 4.47 -16.27 3.17
N PRO A 8 4.53 -14.96 3.46
CA PRO A 8 3.92 -14.39 4.66
C PRO A 8 2.43 -14.77 4.80
N THR A 9 1.71 -14.78 3.68
CA THR A 9 0.29 -15.18 3.61
C THR A 9 0.08 -16.64 3.95
N HIS A 10 0.88 -17.55 3.38
CA HIS A 10 0.79 -18.98 3.65
C HIS A 10 1.08 -19.29 5.13
N HIS A 11 2.08 -18.62 5.70
CA HIS A 11 2.36 -18.72 7.12
C HIS A 11 1.21 -18.18 7.97
N ALA A 12 0.70 -16.98 7.65
CA ALA A 12 -0.38 -16.35 8.40
C ALA A 12 -1.68 -17.17 8.39
N SER A 13 -1.98 -17.87 7.29
CA SER A 13 -3.15 -18.74 7.20
C SER A 13 -2.99 -20.04 7.99
N THR A 14 -1.76 -20.57 8.10
CA THR A 14 -1.49 -21.87 8.73
C THR A 14 -1.21 -21.75 10.23
N HIS A 15 -0.31 -20.86 10.62
CA HIS A 15 0.20 -20.80 11.98
C HIS A 15 -0.35 -19.62 12.79
N LYS A 16 -0.85 -18.56 12.14
CA LYS A 16 -1.35 -17.29 12.74
C LYS A 16 -0.39 -16.59 13.73
N THR A 17 0.75 -17.20 14.05
CA THR A 17 1.78 -16.67 14.93
C THR A 17 2.66 -15.68 14.20
N LYS A 18 2.87 -14.51 14.80
CA LYS A 18 3.78 -13.48 14.27
C LYS A 18 5.22 -13.73 14.75
N PRO A 19 6.23 -13.39 13.93
CA PRO A 19 7.63 -13.49 14.32
C PRO A 19 7.98 -12.42 15.37
N VAL A 20 8.94 -12.74 16.23
CA VAL A 20 9.47 -11.84 17.27
C VAL A 20 10.83 -11.25 16.89
N ARG A 21 11.57 -11.89 15.97
CA ARG A 21 12.89 -11.42 15.54
C ARG A 21 13.24 -11.83 14.11
N LEU A 22 13.93 -10.96 13.40
CA LEU A 22 14.57 -11.23 12.11
C LEU A 22 16.01 -11.72 12.32
N LEU A 23 16.25 -12.99 12.01
CA LEU A 23 17.56 -13.64 12.21
C LEU A 23 18.49 -13.44 11.02
N ALA A 24 18.01 -13.69 9.80
CA ALA A 24 18.82 -13.60 8.59
C ALA A 24 17.99 -13.23 7.37
N LEU A 25 18.69 -12.70 6.35
CA LEU A 25 18.12 -12.35 5.05
C LEU A 25 18.91 -13.10 3.98
N GLY A 26 18.21 -13.68 3.02
CA GLY A 26 18.81 -14.57 2.03
C GLY A 26 18.13 -14.53 0.67
N THR A 27 18.53 -15.45 -0.19
CA THR A 27 17.91 -15.69 -1.50
C THR A 27 17.65 -17.18 -1.62
N GLY A 28 16.48 -17.54 -2.13
CA GLY A 28 16.00 -18.91 -2.29
C GLY A 28 15.39 -19.14 -3.67
N PRO A 29 14.82 -20.33 -3.91
CA PRO A 29 14.26 -20.71 -5.21
C PRO A 29 13.07 -19.83 -5.65
N HIS A 30 12.43 -19.14 -4.72
CA HIS A 30 11.27 -18.27 -4.97
C HIS A 30 11.59 -16.77 -4.83
N GLY A 31 12.88 -16.39 -4.84
CA GLY A 31 13.33 -15.01 -4.73
C GLY A 31 13.99 -14.69 -3.40
N LYS A 32 13.68 -13.53 -2.81
CA LYS A 32 14.26 -13.11 -1.54
C LYS A 32 13.67 -13.92 -0.39
N THR A 33 14.44 -14.16 0.67
CA THR A 33 13.97 -14.91 1.84
C THR A 33 14.35 -14.20 3.14
N ALA A 34 13.56 -14.43 4.19
CA ALA A 34 13.80 -13.96 5.55
C ALA A 34 13.70 -15.12 6.54
N LEU A 35 14.76 -15.39 7.29
CA LEU A 35 14.76 -16.32 8.40
C LEU A 35 14.27 -15.58 9.66
N LEU A 36 13.20 -16.07 10.24
CA LEU A 36 12.51 -15.44 11.36
C LEU A 36 12.45 -16.37 12.55
N GLU A 37 12.52 -15.79 13.74
CA GLU A 37 12.25 -16.44 15.01
C GLU A 37 10.82 -16.11 15.45
N PHE A 38 10.13 -17.12 15.95
CA PHE A 38 8.76 -17.03 16.45
C PHE A 38 8.73 -17.22 17.97
N PRO A 39 7.60 -16.93 18.63
CA PRO A 39 7.40 -17.27 20.03
C PRO A 39 7.80 -18.72 20.31
N GLU A 40 8.39 -18.98 21.48
CA GLU A 40 8.96 -20.27 21.86
C GLU A 40 10.27 -20.65 21.14
N GLY A 41 10.84 -19.73 20.34
CA GLY A 41 12.22 -19.83 19.84
C GLY A 41 12.40 -20.70 18.59
N TRP A 42 11.32 -21.22 18.02
CA TRP A 42 11.40 -21.94 16.75
C TRP A 42 11.58 -20.96 15.59
N GLN A 43 12.17 -21.46 14.49
CA GLN A 43 12.60 -20.64 13.37
C GLN A 43 11.99 -21.12 12.06
N ARG A 44 11.76 -20.18 11.13
CA ARG A 44 11.32 -20.51 9.77
C ARG A 44 11.78 -19.48 8.76
N THR A 45 12.12 -19.99 7.58
CA THR A 45 12.37 -19.17 6.40
C THR A 45 11.04 -18.84 5.73
N ILE A 46 10.78 -17.55 5.54
CA ILE A 46 9.66 -17.01 4.77
C ILE A 46 10.18 -16.51 3.43
N ASP A 47 9.56 -16.97 2.34
CA ASP A 47 9.82 -16.53 0.99
C ASP A 47 9.14 -15.18 0.73
N LEU A 48 9.82 -14.28 0.03
CA LEU A 48 9.34 -12.94 -0.36
C LEU A 48 9.40 -12.81 -1.90
N PRO A 49 8.47 -13.45 -2.64
CA PRO A 49 8.46 -13.40 -4.10
C PRO A 49 8.30 -12.00 -4.69
N THR A 50 7.64 -11.09 -3.97
CA THR A 50 7.37 -9.70 -4.36
C THR A 50 7.92 -8.73 -3.32
N GLN A 51 8.13 -7.47 -3.71
CA GLN A 51 8.51 -6.43 -2.77
C GLN A 51 7.40 -6.18 -1.72
N ALA A 52 6.14 -6.37 -2.10
CA ALA A 52 4.98 -6.19 -1.23
C ALA A 52 4.99 -7.17 -0.05
N ASP A 53 5.56 -8.37 -0.21
CA ASP A 53 5.65 -9.36 0.85
C ASP A 53 6.37 -8.83 2.10
N ALA A 54 7.40 -7.99 1.94
CA ALA A 54 8.11 -7.37 3.07
C ALA A 54 7.27 -6.36 3.87
N TRP A 55 6.09 -6.01 3.37
CA TRP A 55 5.11 -5.13 4.02
C TRP A 55 3.92 -5.91 4.60
N HIS A 56 3.91 -7.24 4.52
CA HIS A 56 2.81 -8.05 5.06
C HIS A 56 2.57 -7.79 6.56
N PRO A 57 1.30 -7.72 7.02
CA PRO A 57 0.96 -7.50 8.44
C PRO A 57 1.53 -8.54 9.43
N LEU A 58 2.00 -9.67 8.90
CA LEU A 58 2.76 -10.68 9.66
C LEU A 58 3.95 -10.03 10.37
N PHE A 59 4.59 -9.05 9.74
CA PHE A 59 5.81 -8.42 10.23
C PHE A 59 5.56 -7.20 11.11
N ASP A 60 4.31 -6.85 11.41
CA ASP A 60 3.98 -5.61 12.13
C ASP A 60 4.59 -5.54 13.55
N ASP A 61 4.80 -6.70 14.17
CA ASP A 61 5.29 -6.82 15.54
C ASP A 61 6.83 -6.86 15.61
N LEU A 62 7.51 -6.92 14.45
CA LEU A 62 8.97 -6.84 14.42
C LEU A 62 9.45 -5.42 14.79
N PRO A 63 10.61 -5.30 15.46
CA PRO A 63 11.24 -4.01 15.69
C PRO A 63 11.40 -3.19 14.40
N GLN A 64 11.25 -1.87 14.51
CA GLN A 64 11.32 -0.95 13.36
C GLN A 64 12.61 -1.12 12.54
N SER A 65 13.74 -1.34 13.21
CA SER A 65 15.04 -1.57 12.57
C SER A 65 15.04 -2.85 11.72
N GLU A 66 14.39 -3.92 12.18
CA GLU A 66 14.28 -5.19 11.49
C GLU A 66 13.31 -5.11 10.31
N ARG A 67 12.16 -4.45 10.49
CA ARG A 67 11.25 -4.15 9.37
C ARG A 67 11.95 -3.32 8.30
N GLY A 68 12.77 -2.35 8.70
CA GLY A 68 13.60 -1.56 7.78
C GLY A 68 14.56 -2.42 6.97
N ARG A 69 15.29 -3.33 7.63
CA ARG A 69 16.20 -4.29 6.97
C ARG A 69 15.47 -5.23 6.02
N LEU A 70 14.34 -5.79 6.45
CA LEU A 70 13.49 -6.67 5.64
C LEU A 70 13.00 -5.97 4.36
N ARG A 71 12.45 -4.77 4.52
CA ARG A 71 11.95 -3.95 3.41
C ARG A 71 13.05 -3.58 2.43
N ALA A 72 14.23 -3.23 2.93
CA ALA A 72 15.39 -2.93 2.08
C ALA A 72 15.88 -4.15 1.29
N HIS A 73 15.81 -5.35 1.88
CA HIS A 73 16.23 -6.59 1.24
C HIS A 73 15.30 -7.06 0.12
N ALA A 74 13.99 -6.83 0.29
CA ALA A 74 12.98 -7.17 -0.71
C ALA A 74 12.91 -6.18 -1.88
N VAL A 75 13.70 -5.09 -1.87
CA VAL A 75 13.77 -4.15 -2.98
C VAL A 75 14.37 -4.83 -4.21
N HIS A 76 13.67 -4.74 -5.34
CA HIS A 76 14.17 -5.26 -6.62
C HIS A 76 15.43 -4.52 -7.08
N PRO A 77 16.33 -5.19 -7.83
CA PRO A 77 17.51 -4.58 -8.39
C PRO A 77 17.18 -3.32 -9.22
N VAL A 78 18.07 -2.34 -9.15
CA VAL A 78 17.94 -1.09 -9.92
C VAL A 78 18.56 -1.28 -11.30
N VAL A 79 17.77 -1.04 -12.34
CA VAL A 79 18.21 -0.94 -13.74
C VAL A 79 18.68 0.50 -13.99
N ARG A 80 19.86 0.66 -14.59
CA ARG A 80 20.43 1.98 -14.92
C ARG A 80 20.26 2.24 -16.40
N HIS A 81 19.75 3.43 -16.74
CA HIS A 81 19.53 3.85 -18.13
C HIS A 81 20.68 4.73 -18.63
N PRO A 82 20.90 4.80 -19.96
CA PRO A 82 21.96 5.62 -20.56
C PRO A 82 21.83 7.12 -20.25
N ASP A 83 20.61 7.60 -20.05
CA ASP A 83 20.32 8.97 -19.64
C ASP A 83 20.57 9.23 -18.14
N GLY A 84 21.19 8.27 -17.43
CA GLY A 84 21.51 8.34 -16.02
C GLY A 84 20.31 8.16 -15.07
N THR A 85 19.08 8.11 -15.58
CA THR A 85 17.92 7.72 -14.77
C THR A 85 18.00 6.25 -14.42
N ARG A 86 17.18 5.85 -13.45
CA ARG A 86 17.19 4.51 -12.88
C ARG A 86 15.76 4.05 -12.72
N THR A 87 15.52 2.76 -12.95
CA THR A 87 14.21 2.15 -12.65
C THR A 87 14.38 0.92 -11.78
N ARG A 88 13.33 0.55 -11.06
CA ARG A 88 13.21 -0.76 -10.42
C ARG A 88 11.76 -1.21 -10.45
N GLN A 89 11.55 -2.51 -10.45
CA GLN A 89 10.22 -3.07 -10.31
C GLN A 89 9.63 -2.70 -8.94
N GLY A 90 8.36 -2.30 -8.94
CA GLY A 90 7.62 -1.88 -7.76
C GLY A 90 6.98 -3.07 -7.03
N ALA A 91 5.84 -2.78 -6.39
CA ALA A 91 5.11 -3.75 -5.58
C ALA A 91 4.50 -4.90 -6.40
N LEU A 92 4.12 -4.63 -7.65
CA LEU A 92 3.58 -5.59 -8.62
C LEU A 92 4.43 -5.59 -9.89
N SER A 93 4.36 -6.66 -10.69
CA SER A 93 5.19 -6.85 -11.88
C SER A 93 5.00 -5.78 -12.96
N PHE A 94 3.82 -5.17 -13.02
CA PHE A 94 3.47 -4.11 -13.94
C PHE A 94 3.64 -2.70 -13.35
N ILE A 95 4.30 -2.57 -12.20
CA ILE A 95 4.64 -1.27 -11.61
C ILE A 95 6.14 -1.06 -11.74
N THR A 96 6.53 0.10 -12.26
CA THR A 96 7.93 0.51 -12.34
C THR A 96 8.17 1.80 -11.58
N GLN A 97 9.04 1.75 -10.58
CA GLN A 97 9.48 2.94 -9.85
C GLN A 97 10.59 3.65 -10.61
N GLN A 98 10.44 4.96 -10.76
CA GLN A 98 11.41 5.84 -11.39
C GLN A 98 12.27 6.54 -10.34
N ILE A 99 13.59 6.46 -10.54
CA ILE A 99 14.61 6.98 -9.64
C ILE A 99 15.51 7.92 -10.43
N SER A 100 15.74 9.10 -9.88
CA SER A 100 16.60 10.12 -10.47
C SER A 100 18.07 9.71 -10.49
N ARG A 101 18.86 10.44 -11.29
CA ARG A 101 20.33 10.34 -11.32
C ARG A 101 20.96 10.38 -9.93
N ASN A 102 20.41 11.21 -9.05
CA ASN A 102 20.90 11.47 -7.70
C ASN A 102 20.37 10.45 -6.67
N GLY A 103 19.59 9.47 -7.09
CA GLY A 103 19.00 8.44 -6.21
C GLY A 103 17.70 8.86 -5.52
N GLY A 104 17.22 10.09 -5.74
CA GLY A 104 15.90 10.53 -5.26
C GLY A 104 14.76 9.90 -6.05
N TRP A 105 13.63 9.64 -5.39
CA TRP A 105 12.41 9.15 -6.03
C TRP A 105 11.81 10.22 -6.96
N ILE A 106 11.41 9.81 -8.17
CA ILE A 106 10.73 10.68 -9.15
C ILE A 106 9.23 10.40 -9.17
N GLY A 107 8.86 9.13 -9.17
CA GLY A 107 7.49 8.70 -9.41
C GLY A 107 7.41 7.21 -9.67
N GLU A 108 6.22 6.74 -10.04
CA GLU A 108 5.95 5.35 -10.41
C GLU A 108 5.09 5.33 -11.67
N ARG A 109 5.41 4.43 -12.60
CA ARG A 109 4.49 4.01 -13.67
C ARG A 109 3.71 2.84 -13.12
N CYS A 110 2.43 3.07 -12.82
CA CYS A 110 1.56 2.13 -12.13
C CYS A 110 0.87 1.13 -13.06
N PHE A 111 0.98 1.33 -14.38
CA PHE A 111 0.57 0.36 -15.39
C PHE A 111 1.60 0.26 -16.54
N ASP A 112 2.81 -0.17 -16.19
CA ASP A 112 3.97 -0.31 -17.08
C ASP A 112 4.01 -1.69 -17.75
N VAL A 113 2.99 -1.97 -18.56
CA VAL A 113 2.91 -3.19 -19.38
C VAL A 113 3.51 -2.96 -20.77
N PRO A 114 4.08 -4.00 -21.41
CA PRO A 114 4.65 -3.86 -22.76
C PRO A 114 3.59 -3.41 -23.79
N PRO A 115 3.98 -2.66 -24.83
CA PRO A 115 3.10 -2.34 -25.94
C PRO A 115 2.90 -3.57 -26.82
N GLU A 116 1.69 -4.11 -26.80
CA GLU A 116 1.33 -5.39 -27.45
C GLU A 116 0.18 -5.19 -28.44
N ASP A 117 -0.03 -6.16 -29.32
CA ASP A 117 -1.30 -6.23 -30.06
C ASP A 117 -2.46 -6.49 -29.09
N TYR A 118 -3.70 -6.24 -29.53
CA TYR A 118 -4.86 -6.30 -28.66
C TYR A 118 -5.03 -7.67 -27.97
N VAL A 119 -4.82 -8.78 -28.68
CA VAL A 119 -5.07 -10.13 -28.15
C VAL A 119 -3.99 -10.54 -27.16
N SER A 120 -2.72 -10.30 -27.49
CA SER A 120 -1.61 -10.53 -26.55
C SER A 120 -1.76 -9.66 -25.30
N GLY A 121 -2.15 -8.39 -25.50
CA GLY A 121 -2.47 -7.47 -24.43
C GLY A 121 -3.52 -8.02 -23.48
N ASN A 122 -4.60 -8.64 -23.97
CA ASN A 122 -5.62 -9.23 -23.10
C ASN A 122 -5.04 -10.28 -22.14
N ILE A 123 -4.12 -11.13 -22.61
CA ILE A 123 -3.44 -12.13 -21.77
C ILE A 123 -2.64 -11.44 -20.66
N THR A 124 -1.90 -10.38 -21.00
CA THR A 124 -1.17 -9.55 -20.04
C THR A 124 -2.12 -8.92 -19.03
N GLY A 125 -3.27 -8.40 -19.48
CA GLY A 125 -4.30 -7.84 -18.61
C GLY A 125 -4.82 -8.83 -17.57
N TYR A 126 -5.12 -10.07 -17.97
CA TYR A 126 -5.52 -11.13 -17.03
C TYR A 126 -4.45 -11.44 -15.99
N ARG A 127 -3.17 -11.49 -16.41
CA ARG A 127 -2.05 -11.74 -15.50
C ARG A 127 -1.90 -10.61 -14.48
N CYS A 128 -1.93 -9.36 -14.93
CA CYS A 128 -1.84 -8.19 -14.05
C CYS A 128 -3.00 -8.13 -13.06
N ALA A 129 -4.23 -8.37 -13.51
CA ALA A 129 -5.40 -8.36 -12.63
C ALA A 129 -5.35 -9.51 -11.61
N GLY A 130 -4.96 -10.70 -12.05
CA GLY A 130 -4.76 -11.85 -11.16
C GLY A 130 -3.69 -11.59 -10.10
N GLU A 131 -2.57 -10.98 -10.49
CA GLU A 131 -1.52 -10.57 -9.55
C GLU A 131 -2.03 -9.54 -8.54
N LEU A 132 -2.77 -8.53 -8.99
CA LEU A 132 -3.35 -7.53 -8.09
C LEU A 132 -4.31 -8.19 -7.09
N LEU A 133 -5.25 -9.00 -7.56
CA LEU A 133 -6.23 -9.66 -6.67
C LEU A 133 -5.54 -10.58 -5.66
N ALA A 134 -4.52 -11.33 -6.09
CA ALA A 134 -3.71 -12.16 -5.19
C ALA A 134 -3.02 -11.30 -4.11
N ALA A 135 -2.45 -10.15 -4.50
CA ALA A 135 -1.81 -9.24 -3.57
C ALA A 135 -2.82 -8.61 -2.58
N LEU A 136 -4.01 -8.23 -3.06
CA LEU A 136 -5.09 -7.70 -2.20
C LEU A 136 -5.61 -8.75 -1.21
N GLN A 137 -5.75 -10.00 -1.65
CA GLN A 137 -6.13 -11.12 -0.78
C GLN A 137 -5.10 -11.35 0.34
N CYS A 138 -3.82 -11.04 0.09
CA CYS A 138 -2.75 -11.08 1.08
C CYS A 138 -2.72 -9.85 2.02
N GLY A 139 -3.63 -8.88 1.84
CA GLY A 139 -3.67 -7.66 2.65
C GLY A 139 -2.67 -6.59 2.22
N TYR A 140 -2.08 -6.68 1.03
CA TYR A 140 -1.11 -5.69 0.52
C TYR A 140 -1.73 -4.37 0.05
N GLY A 141 -3.06 -4.26 0.08
CA GLY A 141 -3.80 -3.07 -0.36
C GLY A 141 -3.25 -1.73 0.12
N PRO A 142 -2.88 -1.54 1.40
CA PRO A 142 -2.33 -0.27 1.90
C PRO A 142 -0.99 0.15 1.28
N TYR A 143 -0.27 -0.78 0.64
CA TYR A 143 1.08 -0.56 0.10
C TYR A 143 1.10 -0.58 -1.43
N ILE A 144 -0.05 -0.81 -2.06
CA ILE A 144 -0.22 -0.80 -3.51
C ILE A 144 -0.88 0.54 -3.88
N PRO A 145 -0.36 1.30 -4.85
CA PRO A 145 -0.93 2.58 -5.26
C PRO A 145 -2.18 2.37 -6.14
N LEU A 146 -3.23 1.76 -5.58
CA LEU A 146 -4.44 1.32 -6.28
C LEU A 146 -5.08 2.42 -7.14
N ASN A 147 -5.20 3.64 -6.61
CA ASN A 147 -5.78 4.76 -7.35
C ASN A 147 -4.96 5.07 -8.61
N ASN A 148 -3.64 5.17 -8.48
CA ASN A 148 -2.75 5.46 -9.59
C ASN A 148 -2.75 4.33 -10.64
N ILE A 149 -2.86 3.07 -10.20
CA ILE A 149 -3.03 1.93 -11.10
C ILE A 149 -4.31 2.11 -11.92
N LEU A 150 -5.45 2.36 -11.26
CA LEU A 150 -6.74 2.52 -11.94
C LEU A 150 -6.73 3.72 -12.90
N ASP A 151 -6.14 4.84 -12.52
CA ASP A 151 -6.02 6.03 -13.36
C ASP A 151 -5.21 5.77 -14.63
N GLU A 152 -4.05 5.11 -14.50
CA GLU A 152 -3.22 4.75 -15.66
C GLU A 152 -3.87 3.69 -16.54
N VAL A 153 -4.56 2.70 -15.94
CA VAL A 153 -5.32 1.69 -16.68
C VAL A 153 -6.44 2.35 -17.47
N ILE A 154 -7.26 3.20 -16.86
CA ILE A 154 -8.35 3.92 -17.53
C ILE A 154 -7.79 4.73 -18.70
N THR A 155 -6.69 5.46 -18.47
CA THR A 155 -6.00 6.20 -19.53
C THR A 155 -5.56 5.29 -20.67
N ALA A 156 -4.97 4.13 -20.36
CA ALA A 156 -4.54 3.14 -21.35
C ALA A 156 -5.69 2.53 -22.17
N THR A 157 -6.92 2.47 -21.62
CA THR A 157 -8.09 2.02 -22.40
C THR A 157 -8.46 2.97 -23.53
N HIS A 158 -7.95 4.19 -23.54
CA HIS A 158 -8.17 5.18 -24.59
C HIS A 158 -7.04 5.22 -25.63
N GLU A 159 -6.02 4.36 -25.52
CA GLU A 159 -4.97 4.24 -26.53
C GLU A 159 -5.55 3.76 -27.88
N SER A 160 -4.86 4.08 -28.98
CA SER A 160 -5.30 3.79 -30.36
C SER A 160 -5.50 2.29 -30.59
N PHE A 161 -6.48 1.94 -31.44
CA PHE A 161 -6.71 0.57 -31.90
C PHE A 161 -5.75 0.14 -33.01
N ASP A 162 -5.15 1.09 -33.72
CA ASP A 162 -4.41 0.84 -34.96
C ASP A 162 -2.92 0.51 -34.72
N LYS A 163 -2.48 0.50 -33.46
CA LYS A 163 -1.08 0.32 -33.07
C LYS A 163 -0.98 -0.63 -31.87
N THR A 164 0.18 -1.23 -31.72
CA THR A 164 0.51 -1.91 -30.47
C THR A 164 0.56 -0.89 -29.34
N GLY A 165 0.09 -1.31 -28.17
CA GLY A 165 -0.07 -0.44 -27.01
C GLY A 165 -0.53 -1.22 -25.80
N ARG A 166 -0.97 -0.51 -24.78
CA ARG A 166 -1.42 -1.09 -23.50
C ARG A 166 -2.94 -1.31 -23.47
N ARG A 167 -3.65 -0.93 -24.53
CA ARG A 167 -5.12 -0.96 -24.62
C ARG A 167 -5.72 -2.32 -24.28
N GLY A 168 -5.26 -3.40 -24.91
CA GLY A 168 -5.79 -4.76 -24.67
C GLY A 168 -5.64 -5.16 -23.20
N ALA A 169 -4.44 -4.97 -22.65
CA ALA A 169 -4.17 -5.24 -21.25
C ALA A 169 -5.06 -4.42 -20.31
N ALA A 170 -5.24 -3.13 -20.59
CA ALA A 170 -6.05 -2.25 -19.78
C ALA A 170 -7.54 -2.63 -19.80
N VAL A 171 -8.10 -2.93 -20.97
CA VAL A 171 -9.51 -3.34 -21.12
C VAL A 171 -9.78 -4.62 -20.34
N THR A 172 -8.94 -5.64 -20.52
CA THR A 172 -9.10 -6.92 -19.82
C THR A 172 -8.84 -6.80 -18.33
N PHE A 173 -7.90 -5.95 -17.91
CA PHE A 173 -7.68 -5.68 -16.49
C PHE A 173 -8.96 -5.12 -15.83
N LEU A 174 -9.59 -4.11 -16.43
CA LEU A 174 -10.84 -3.53 -15.91
C LEU A 174 -12.02 -4.49 -15.98
N GLU A 175 -12.06 -5.36 -16.99
CA GLU A 175 -13.05 -6.44 -17.07
C GLU A 175 -12.98 -7.34 -15.83
N VAL A 176 -11.79 -7.82 -15.47
CA VAL A 176 -11.60 -8.65 -14.27
C VAL A 176 -11.97 -7.88 -12.99
N VAL A 177 -11.60 -6.61 -12.88
CA VAL A 177 -11.98 -5.76 -11.73
C VAL A 177 -13.51 -5.64 -11.64
N ARG A 178 -14.20 -5.41 -12.76
CA ARG A 178 -15.67 -5.31 -12.81
C ARG A 178 -16.35 -6.62 -12.40
N GLU A 179 -15.88 -7.76 -12.92
CA GLU A 179 -16.42 -9.07 -12.56
C GLU A 179 -16.16 -9.37 -11.07
N SER A 180 -14.99 -9.00 -10.55
CA SER A 180 -14.63 -9.16 -9.14
C SER A 180 -15.52 -8.30 -8.22
N LEU A 181 -15.81 -7.06 -8.61
CA LEU A 181 -16.76 -6.19 -7.89
C LEU A 181 -18.17 -6.82 -7.86
N THR A 182 -18.62 -7.35 -9.00
CA THR A 182 -19.92 -8.04 -9.10
C THR A 182 -19.98 -9.27 -8.21
N PHE A 183 -18.90 -10.06 -8.17
CA PHE A 183 -18.77 -11.20 -7.29
C PHE A 183 -18.82 -10.77 -5.81
N MET A 184 -18.02 -9.79 -5.41
CA MET A 184 -18.02 -9.28 -4.03
C MET A 184 -19.38 -8.73 -3.62
N ALA A 185 -20.08 -8.00 -4.49
CA ALA A 185 -21.42 -7.49 -4.19
C ALA A 185 -22.43 -8.61 -3.89
N LYS A 186 -22.28 -9.79 -4.52
CA LYS A 186 -23.16 -10.95 -4.29
C LYS A 186 -22.80 -11.75 -3.04
N HIS A 187 -21.54 -11.73 -2.62
CA HIS A 187 -21.02 -12.68 -1.63
C HIS A 187 -20.47 -12.04 -0.35
N ALA A 188 -20.21 -10.74 -0.34
CA ALA A 188 -19.69 -10.03 0.83
C ALA A 188 -20.80 -9.28 1.59
N MET A 189 -20.60 -9.13 2.91
CA MET A 189 -21.45 -8.31 3.80
C MET A 189 -21.17 -6.81 3.61
N HIS A 190 -21.22 -6.35 2.35
CA HIS A 190 -20.86 -4.99 1.96
C HIS A 190 -21.81 -3.93 2.54
N THR A 191 -23.08 -4.26 2.75
CA THR A 191 -24.06 -3.37 3.40
C THR A 191 -23.63 -2.98 4.81
N ASP A 192 -23.29 -3.98 5.63
CA ASP A 192 -22.88 -3.77 7.02
C ASP A 192 -21.50 -3.10 7.09
N PHE A 193 -20.59 -3.50 6.20
CA PHE A 193 -19.30 -2.86 6.06
C PHE A 193 -19.41 -1.37 5.74
N VAL A 194 -20.22 -1.00 4.73
CA VAL A 194 -20.42 0.40 4.34
C VAL A 194 -21.13 1.17 5.44
N ALA A 195 -22.18 0.62 6.04
CA ALA A 195 -22.88 1.25 7.17
C ALA A 195 -21.93 1.52 8.35
N GLY A 196 -21.07 0.55 8.69
CA GLY A 196 -20.06 0.74 9.74
C GLY A 196 -19.02 1.82 9.40
N ARG A 197 -18.65 1.97 8.12
CA ARG A 197 -17.75 3.04 7.67
C ARG A 197 -18.41 4.41 7.76
N ILE A 198 -19.69 4.52 7.42
CA ILE A 198 -20.50 5.74 7.60
C ILE A 198 -20.57 6.11 9.08
N ALA A 199 -20.98 5.18 9.94
CA ALA A 199 -21.09 5.42 11.38
C ALA A 199 -19.76 5.89 11.99
N ARG A 200 -18.64 5.29 11.58
CA ARG A 200 -17.31 5.73 12.03
C ARG A 200 -16.96 7.15 11.55
N ALA A 201 -17.34 7.51 10.32
CA ALA A 201 -17.12 8.85 9.80
C ALA A 201 -17.97 9.89 10.54
N GLU A 202 -19.24 9.56 10.84
CA GLU A 202 -20.14 10.40 11.63
C GLU A 202 -19.61 10.61 13.06
N GLN A 203 -19.12 9.55 13.72
CA GLN A 203 -18.47 9.65 15.03
C GLN A 203 -17.25 10.57 14.99
N TYR A 204 -16.42 10.44 13.96
CA TYR A 204 -15.24 11.29 13.79
C TYR A 204 -15.63 12.76 13.55
N GLN A 205 -16.68 13.01 12.75
CA GLN A 205 -17.22 14.35 12.53
C GLN A 205 -17.73 14.98 13.84
N ALA A 206 -18.49 14.22 14.65
CA ALA A 206 -18.99 14.69 15.94
C ALA A 206 -17.82 15.04 16.88
N TYR A 207 -16.81 14.17 16.97
CA TYR A 207 -15.60 14.43 17.74
C TYR A 207 -14.87 15.71 17.29
N CYS A 208 -14.70 15.91 15.98
CA CYS A 208 -14.08 17.14 15.46
C CYS A 208 -14.89 18.38 15.82
N ALA A 209 -16.22 18.32 15.71
CA ALA A 209 -17.10 19.43 16.07
C ALA A 209 -17.03 19.78 17.57
N GLU A 210 -16.99 18.77 18.45
CA GLU A 210 -16.80 18.95 19.89
C GLU A 210 -15.43 19.56 20.21
N SER A 211 -14.37 19.07 19.57
CA SER A 211 -13.02 19.62 19.73
C SER A 211 -12.97 21.09 19.31
N GLU A 212 -13.52 21.45 18.15
CA GLU A 212 -13.57 22.83 17.69
C GLU A 212 -14.38 23.73 18.64
N ALA A 213 -15.50 23.24 19.16
CA ALA A 213 -16.33 23.98 20.12
C ALA A 213 -15.56 24.23 21.43
N SER A 214 -14.84 23.22 21.92
CA SER A 214 -13.96 23.32 23.10
C SER A 214 -12.84 24.34 22.88
N ASP A 215 -12.16 24.29 21.73
CA ASP A 215 -11.07 25.22 21.39
C ASP A 215 -11.57 26.67 21.29
N LYS A 216 -12.74 26.89 20.68
CA LYS A 216 -13.40 28.20 20.61
C LYS A 216 -13.76 28.69 22.01
N ALA A 217 -14.31 27.84 22.87
CA ALA A 217 -14.64 28.20 24.25
C ALA A 217 -13.38 28.55 25.07
N ALA A 218 -12.32 27.76 24.95
CA ALA A 218 -11.04 28.01 25.60
C ALA A 218 -10.38 29.31 25.12
N PHE A 219 -10.47 29.63 23.83
CA PHE A 219 -10.03 30.91 23.28
C PHE A 219 -10.82 32.10 23.88
N VAL A 220 -12.14 32.01 23.94
CA VAL A 220 -12.99 33.06 24.53
C VAL A 220 -12.63 33.27 26.00
N GLN A 221 -12.40 32.21 26.78
CA GLN A 221 -12.00 32.33 28.19
C GLN A 221 -10.63 32.98 28.33
N ARG A 222 -9.64 32.61 27.50
CA ARG A 222 -8.32 33.28 27.47
C ARG A 222 -8.45 34.78 27.18
N MET A 223 -9.31 35.16 26.22
CA MET A 223 -9.55 36.57 25.90
C MET A 223 -10.26 37.34 27.03
N LYS A 224 -11.23 36.71 27.71
CA LYS A 224 -11.89 37.31 28.89
C LYS A 224 -10.88 37.53 30.03
N ALA A 225 -10.05 36.53 30.33
CA ALA A 225 -9.00 36.63 31.34
C ALA A 225 -7.98 37.72 31.00
N ALA A 226 -7.55 37.81 29.73
CA ALA A 226 -6.63 38.85 29.26
C ALA A 226 -7.22 40.26 29.38
N LYS A 227 -8.50 40.44 29.03
CA LYS A 227 -9.21 41.71 29.21
C LYS A 227 -9.33 42.10 30.68
N ALA A 228 -9.69 41.16 31.55
CA ALA A 228 -9.79 41.40 33.00
C ALA A 228 -8.42 41.78 33.61
N ALA A 229 -7.35 41.06 33.24
CA ALA A 229 -5.99 41.38 33.68
C ALA A 229 -5.53 42.77 33.20
N LYS A 230 -5.88 43.16 31.97
CA LYS A 230 -5.60 44.51 31.46
C LYS A 230 -6.35 45.60 32.25
N ALA A 231 -7.62 45.36 32.57
CA ALA A 231 -8.43 46.30 33.36
C ALA A 231 -7.91 46.45 34.81
N GLN A 232 -7.49 45.35 35.45
CA GLN A 232 -6.88 45.39 36.78
C GLN A 232 -5.56 46.16 36.78
N ARG A 233 -4.72 46.00 35.75
CA ARG A 233 -3.48 46.79 35.59
C ARG A 233 -3.75 48.28 35.37
N ALA A 234 -4.82 48.62 34.65
CA ALA A 234 -5.21 50.02 34.46
C ALA A 234 -5.76 50.67 35.74
N ASN A 235 -6.51 49.92 36.57
CA ASN A 235 -7.08 50.41 37.82
C ASN A 235 -6.13 50.33 39.03
N GLY A 236 -5.04 49.56 38.93
CA GLY A 236 -3.97 49.47 39.94
C GLY A 236 -2.81 50.45 39.70
N GLY A 237 -2.87 51.27 38.64
CA GLY A 237 -1.89 52.29 38.29
C GLY A 237 -2.20 53.67 38.87
N THR A 238 -2.56 53.74 40.16
CA THR A 238 -2.53 54.97 40.96
C THR A 238 -2.18 54.59 42.39
N ALA A 239 -0.88 54.53 42.66
CA ALA A 239 -0.28 54.75 43.98
C ALA A 239 1.08 55.40 43.73
#